data_AF-A0A7V3I667-F1
#
_entry.id   AF-A0A7V3I667-F1
#
_cell.length_a   1.000
_cell.length_b   1.000
_cell.length_c   1.000
_cell.angle_alpha   90.00
_cell.angle_beta   90.00
_cell.angle_gamma   90.00
#
_symmetry.space_group_name_H-M   'P 1'
#
loop_
_entity.id
_entity.type
_entity.pdbx_description
1 polymer ?
#
loop_
_entity_poly.entity_id
_entity_poly.type
_entity_poly.pdbx_seq_one_letter_code
_entity_poly.pdbx_strand_id
1 'polypeptide(L)'
;MNQNVLTQLQENYHHYAQTHSQPNRNIKLPSTLGIERAGDELRLQLSARSVTANMQTDAAAVEAWAFVLRLWLGKESVRRIVVDWEAPPKPHDGHYERFLYRVAQFQSLFPDWFEVADPRKLAMRRTLTEQSLILNVASGKTTSSPKTTSPEYKLESELIASEPFRRHFGLKAGLVDRQFPVGLFANTVSAKTHVFTGGKSAIDIVGLGEDGRFFIFELEAGGNISVGTLSELLLYTGLIREAAQNPPRIRFGSAKLGSRACVHPHHVQHCTGIAAVMLAENLHPLLEHPELLPALNSAAEARWNCVPGAKPVCFSKALIGDFRKTAKANA
;
A
#
# COMPACT_ATOMS: atom_id res chain seq x y z
N MET A 1 -20.17 11.09 18.13
CA MET A 1 -18.78 11.46 18.47
C MET A 1 -17.95 11.81 17.23
N ASN A 2 -18.14 11.15 16.08
CA ASN A 2 -17.43 11.48 14.83
C ASN A 2 -17.64 12.91 14.27
N GLN A 3 -18.75 13.59 14.59
CA GLN A 3 -19.13 14.85 13.93
C GLN A 3 -18.13 15.99 14.13
N ASN A 4 -17.55 16.13 15.33
CA ASN A 4 -16.57 17.19 15.61
C ASN A 4 -15.27 16.95 14.80
N VAL A 5 -14.79 15.70 14.76
CA VAL A 5 -13.60 15.34 13.96
C VAL A 5 -13.82 15.58 12.48
N LEU A 6 -14.99 15.20 11.94
CA LEU A 6 -15.33 15.44 10.54
C LEU A 6 -15.38 16.93 10.22
N THR A 7 -16.03 17.74 11.06
CA THR A 7 -16.12 19.20 10.86
C THR A 7 -14.74 19.83 10.85
N GLN A 8 -13.88 19.53 11.83
CA GLN A 8 -12.51 20.04 11.88
C GLN A 8 -11.69 19.61 10.64
N LEU A 9 -11.81 18.35 10.22
CA LEU A 9 -11.14 17.82 9.04
C LEU A 9 -11.57 18.57 7.77
N GLN A 10 -12.87 18.81 7.61
CA GLN A 10 -13.45 19.53 6.48
C GLN A 10 -13.03 21.00 6.48
N GLU A 11 -13.01 21.66 7.64
CA GLU A 11 -12.54 23.05 7.78
C GLU A 11 -11.06 23.18 7.38
N ASN A 12 -10.21 22.30 7.90
CA ASN A 12 -8.77 22.32 7.60
C ASN A 12 -8.50 22.03 6.11
N TYR A 13 -9.21 21.06 5.53
CA TYR A 13 -9.12 20.79 4.10
C TYR A 13 -9.64 21.96 3.26
N HIS A 14 -10.76 22.58 3.65
CA HIS A 14 -11.33 23.71 2.95
C HIS A 14 -10.36 24.90 2.93
N HIS A 15 -9.76 25.21 4.08
CA HIS A 15 -8.75 26.25 4.18
C HIS A 15 -7.53 25.95 3.30
N TYR A 16 -7.05 24.71 3.28
CA TYR A 16 -5.98 24.28 2.38
C TYR A 16 -6.37 24.46 0.91
N ALA A 17 -7.56 24.00 0.51
CA ALA A 17 -8.02 24.08 -0.87
C ALA A 17 -8.11 25.53 -1.35
N GLN A 18 -8.63 26.43 -0.51
CA GLN A 18 -8.67 27.87 -0.79
C GLN A 18 -7.27 28.47 -0.95
N THR A 19 -6.35 28.18 -0.01
CA THR A 19 -5.00 28.76 -0.01
C THR A 19 -4.14 28.27 -1.17
N HIS A 20 -4.42 27.08 -1.71
CA HIS A 20 -3.66 26.47 -2.81
C HIS A 20 -4.39 26.50 -4.15
N SER A 21 -5.50 27.26 -4.27
CA SER A 21 -6.32 27.34 -5.48
C SER A 21 -6.75 25.98 -6.02
N GLN A 22 -6.99 25.01 -5.12
CA GLN A 22 -7.45 23.67 -5.46
C GLN A 22 -8.99 23.61 -5.43
N PRO A 23 -9.62 22.76 -6.25
CA PRO A 23 -11.05 22.52 -6.16
C PRO A 23 -11.43 22.01 -4.76
N ASN A 24 -12.39 22.67 -4.12
CA ASN A 24 -12.92 22.20 -2.84
C ASN A 24 -13.78 20.96 -3.05
N ARG A 25 -13.26 19.79 -2.67
CA ARG A 25 -13.94 18.50 -2.80
C ARG A 25 -14.57 18.05 -1.48
N ASN A 26 -15.72 17.38 -1.57
CA ASN A 26 -16.42 16.91 -0.37
C ASN A 26 -15.65 15.76 0.28
N ILE A 27 -15.22 15.95 1.54
CA ILE A 27 -14.57 14.92 2.35
C ILE A 27 -15.60 14.20 3.20
N LYS A 28 -15.52 12.87 3.23
CA LYS A 28 -16.33 12.01 4.09
C LYS A 28 -15.44 11.06 4.87
N LEU A 29 -15.85 10.74 6.09
CA LEU A 29 -15.26 9.65 6.87
C LEU A 29 -16.05 8.35 6.59
N PRO A 30 -15.41 7.18 6.71
CA PRO A 30 -16.12 5.91 6.58
C PRO A 30 -17.16 5.79 7.68
N SER A 31 -18.40 5.48 7.33
CA SER A 31 -19.49 5.37 8.31
C SER A 31 -19.28 4.23 9.31
N THR A 32 -18.49 3.22 8.95
CA THR A 32 -18.18 2.04 9.77
C THR A 32 -16.86 2.14 10.52
N LEU A 33 -16.15 3.28 10.42
CA LEU A 33 -14.97 3.57 11.25
C LEU A 33 -15.42 4.36 12.48
N GLY A 34 -15.33 3.75 13.66
CA GLY A 34 -15.56 4.45 14.91
C GLY A 34 -14.41 5.41 15.19
N ILE A 35 -14.70 6.69 15.44
CA ILE A 35 -13.67 7.70 15.71
C ILE A 35 -14.08 8.47 16.97
N GLU A 36 -13.28 8.31 18.00
CA GLU A 36 -13.47 8.99 19.28
C GLU A 36 -12.27 9.88 19.55
N ARG A 37 -12.52 11.10 20.05
CA ARG A 37 -11.48 12.04 20.43
C ARG A 37 -11.54 12.29 21.93
N ALA A 38 -10.40 12.13 22.58
CA ALA A 38 -10.21 12.45 24.00
C ALA A 38 -8.95 13.31 24.12
N GLY A 39 -9.12 14.63 24.22
CA GLY A 39 -7.99 15.56 24.20
C GLY A 39 -7.18 15.50 22.90
N ASP A 40 -5.91 15.14 23.03
CA ASP A 40 -4.93 14.97 21.95
C ASP A 40 -4.81 13.52 21.44
N GLU A 41 -5.64 12.60 21.95
CA GLU A 41 -5.75 11.22 21.48
C GLU A 41 -6.95 11.04 20.54
N LEU A 42 -6.72 10.37 19.41
CA LEU A 42 -7.78 9.80 18.57
C LEU A 42 -7.80 8.29 18.69
N ARG A 43 -8.96 7.75 19.04
CA ARG A 43 -9.20 6.31 19.08
C ARG A 43 -9.98 5.88 17.83
N LEU A 44 -9.40 4.96 17.06
CA LEU A 44 -10.02 4.36 15.89
C LEU A 44 -10.51 2.96 16.24
N GLN A 45 -11.81 2.74 16.10
CA GLN A 45 -12.48 1.48 16.43
C GLN A 45 -12.97 0.79 15.16
N LEU A 46 -12.53 -0.45 14.95
CA LEU A 46 -12.91 -1.27 13.80
C LEU A 46 -13.75 -2.47 14.21
N SER A 47 -14.82 -2.71 13.45
CA SER A 47 -15.61 -3.94 13.58
C SER A 47 -14.87 -5.16 13.06
N ALA A 48 -15.31 -6.36 13.47
CA ALA A 48 -14.83 -7.63 12.93
C ALA A 48 -14.96 -7.69 11.39
N ARG A 49 -16.02 -7.07 10.85
CA ARG A 49 -16.24 -6.98 9.40
C ARG A 49 -15.17 -6.13 8.73
N SER A 50 -14.82 -4.99 9.30
CA SER A 50 -13.83 -4.06 8.74
C SER A 50 -12.44 -4.71 8.64
N VAL A 51 -12.02 -5.46 9.66
CA VAL A 51 -10.70 -6.10 9.68
C VAL A 51 -10.60 -7.36 8.79
N THR A 52 -11.73 -7.87 8.29
CA THR A 52 -11.79 -8.96 7.30
C THR A 52 -12.16 -8.51 5.88
N ALA A 53 -12.37 -7.21 5.67
CA ALA A 53 -12.73 -6.67 4.36
C ALA A 53 -11.50 -6.42 3.47
N ASN A 54 -11.72 -6.21 2.17
CA ASN A 54 -10.68 -5.70 1.29
C ASN A 54 -10.30 -4.28 1.74
N MET A 55 -9.00 -3.95 1.81
CA MET A 55 -8.54 -2.65 2.32
C MET A 55 -8.86 -1.47 1.38
N GLN A 56 -9.23 -1.76 0.13
CA GLN A 56 -9.85 -0.78 -0.77
C GLN A 56 -11.22 -0.30 -0.26
N THR A 57 -11.89 -1.10 0.57
CA THR A 57 -13.12 -0.68 1.25
C THR A 57 -12.79 0.27 2.38
N ASP A 58 -13.52 1.38 2.40
CA ASP A 58 -13.12 2.62 3.06
C ASP A 58 -12.64 2.46 4.51
N ALA A 59 -13.40 1.75 5.37
CA ALA A 59 -13.05 1.58 6.78
C ALA A 59 -11.89 0.60 7.05
N ALA A 60 -11.52 -0.26 6.10
CA ALA A 60 -10.46 -1.26 6.26
C ALA A 60 -9.04 -0.68 6.02
N ALA A 61 -8.96 0.56 5.52
CA ALA A 61 -7.74 1.33 5.27
C ALA A 61 -7.22 2.06 6.52
N VAL A 62 -7.10 1.37 7.66
CA VAL A 62 -6.82 2.01 8.96
C VAL A 62 -5.50 2.80 8.98
N GLU A 63 -4.48 2.31 8.28
CA GLU A 63 -3.16 2.94 8.22
C GLU A 63 -3.27 4.29 7.49
N ALA A 64 -3.94 4.29 6.34
CA ALA A 64 -4.19 5.50 5.58
C ALA A 64 -5.05 6.49 6.39
N TRP A 65 -6.14 6.03 7.01
CA TRP A 65 -7.00 6.87 7.83
C TRP A 65 -6.28 7.48 9.02
N ALA A 66 -5.53 6.68 9.79
CA ALA A 66 -4.72 7.17 10.90
C ALA A 66 -3.74 8.24 10.43
N PHE A 67 -3.05 8.00 9.32
CA PHE A 67 -2.06 8.94 8.81
C PHE A 67 -2.67 10.25 8.34
N VAL A 68 -3.70 10.20 7.48
CA VAL A 68 -4.33 11.42 6.96
C VAL A 68 -5.04 12.20 8.06
N LEU A 69 -5.72 11.54 9.00
CA LEU A 69 -6.36 12.22 10.13
C LEU A 69 -5.33 12.98 10.96
N ARG A 70 -4.19 12.35 11.28
CA ARG A 70 -3.14 13.02 12.05
C ARG A 70 -2.56 14.23 11.33
N LEU A 71 -2.32 14.12 10.02
CA LEU A 71 -1.78 15.23 9.24
C LEU A 71 -2.77 16.39 9.16
N TRP A 72 -4.00 16.10 8.75
CA TRP A 72 -5.01 17.13 8.50
C TRP A 72 -5.54 17.78 9.77
N LEU A 73 -5.64 17.05 10.89
CA LEU A 73 -6.06 17.62 12.17
C LEU A 73 -4.91 18.31 12.90
N GLY A 74 -3.67 18.10 12.46
CA GLY A 74 -2.45 18.66 13.02
C GLY A 74 -1.76 17.71 14.00
N LYS A 75 -0.45 17.52 13.81
CA LYS A 75 0.41 16.63 14.61
C LYS A 75 0.46 17.01 16.09
N GLU A 76 0.26 18.30 16.41
CA GLU A 76 0.19 18.83 17.77
C GLU A 76 -1.20 18.63 18.41
N SER A 77 -2.26 18.70 17.61
CA SER A 77 -3.65 18.49 18.05
C SER A 77 -3.99 17.01 18.24
N VAL A 78 -3.28 16.13 17.53
CA VAL A 78 -3.41 14.67 17.57
C VAL A 78 -2.02 14.09 17.82
N ARG A 79 -1.63 14.06 19.09
CA ARG A 79 -0.32 13.55 19.52
C ARG A 79 -0.26 12.03 19.48
N ARG A 80 -1.40 11.36 19.68
CA ARG A 80 -1.50 9.90 19.66
C ARG A 80 -2.73 9.42 18.89
N ILE A 81 -2.56 8.32 18.16
CA ILE A 81 -3.65 7.54 17.59
C ILE A 81 -3.60 6.13 18.16
N VAL A 82 -4.70 5.70 18.77
CA VAL A 82 -4.86 4.34 19.31
C VAL A 82 -5.86 3.58 18.46
N VAL A 83 -5.43 2.47 17.87
CA VAL A 83 -6.27 1.57 17.09
C VAL A 83 -6.71 0.39 17.94
N ASP A 84 -7.99 0.09 17.88
CA ASP A 84 -8.57 -1.11 18.48
C ASP A 84 -9.63 -1.71 17.56
N TRP A 85 -9.89 -2.99 17.73
CA TRP A 85 -10.80 -3.73 16.87
C TRP A 85 -11.39 -4.96 17.54
N GLU A 86 -12.57 -5.34 17.06
CA GLU A 86 -13.19 -6.62 17.39
C GLU A 86 -12.49 -7.76 16.63
N ALA A 87 -12.10 -8.81 17.35
CA ALA A 87 -11.53 -10.00 16.71
C ALA A 87 -12.61 -10.71 15.87
N PRO A 88 -12.30 -11.14 14.63
CA PRO A 88 -13.27 -11.85 13.82
C PRO A 88 -13.49 -13.28 14.35
N PRO A 89 -14.65 -13.91 14.05
CA PRO A 89 -14.93 -15.28 14.47
C PRO A 89 -13.92 -16.31 13.95
N LYS A 90 -13.26 -16.02 12.83
CA LYS A 90 -12.21 -16.85 12.22
C LYS A 90 -10.85 -16.17 12.44
N PRO A 91 -10.06 -16.57 13.46
CA PRO A 91 -8.80 -15.89 13.78
C PRO A 91 -7.70 -16.09 12.73
N HIS A 92 -7.81 -17.11 11.88
CA HIS A 92 -6.87 -17.37 10.78
C HIS A 92 -7.46 -17.03 9.40
N ASP A 93 -8.36 -16.05 9.36
CA ASP A 93 -8.84 -15.48 8.11
C ASP A 93 -7.71 -14.73 7.39
N GLY A 94 -7.56 -14.97 6.08
CA GLY A 94 -6.46 -14.38 5.32
C GLY A 94 -6.54 -12.86 5.16
N HIS A 95 -7.73 -12.25 5.22
CA HIS A 95 -7.86 -10.79 5.27
C HIS A 95 -7.48 -10.25 6.64
N TYR A 96 -7.85 -10.96 7.70
CA TYR A 96 -7.47 -10.58 9.06
C TYR A 96 -5.96 -10.66 9.28
N GLU A 97 -5.28 -11.73 8.82
CA GLU A 97 -3.82 -11.82 8.87
C GLU A 97 -3.14 -10.70 8.07
N ARG A 98 -3.71 -10.29 6.92
CA ARG A 98 -3.25 -9.11 6.17
C ARG A 98 -3.42 -7.84 7.01
N PHE A 99 -4.56 -7.64 7.64
CA PHE A 99 -4.79 -6.49 8.53
C PHE A 99 -3.77 -6.46 9.68
N LEU A 100 -3.55 -7.56 10.39
CA LEU A 100 -2.56 -7.64 11.47
C LEU A 100 -1.15 -7.32 10.99
N TYR A 101 -0.76 -7.82 9.81
CA TYR A 101 0.53 -7.49 9.22
C TYR A 101 0.66 -6.01 8.88
N ARG A 102 -0.35 -5.40 8.25
CA ARG A 102 -0.31 -3.98 7.87
C ARG A 102 -0.23 -3.08 9.10
N VAL A 103 -1.07 -3.31 10.11
CA VAL A 103 -1.04 -2.56 11.38
C VAL A 103 0.33 -2.67 12.04
N ALA A 104 0.94 -3.86 12.04
CA ALA A 104 2.28 -4.04 12.60
C ALA A 104 3.38 -3.32 11.80
N GLN A 105 3.33 -3.34 10.46
CA GLN A 105 4.29 -2.60 9.64
C GLN A 105 4.11 -1.09 9.83
N PHE A 106 2.88 -0.60 9.92
CA PHE A 106 2.61 0.82 10.15
C PHE A 106 3.06 1.27 11.54
N GLN A 107 2.81 0.47 12.57
CA GLN A 107 3.35 0.69 13.91
C GLN A 107 4.89 0.72 13.92
N SER A 108 5.54 -0.10 13.08
CA SER A 108 7.02 -0.06 12.97
C SER A 108 7.56 1.23 12.35
N LEU A 109 6.79 1.89 11.47
CA LEU A 109 7.15 3.19 10.88
C LEU A 109 6.89 4.34 11.85
N PHE A 110 5.81 4.25 12.62
CA PHE A 110 5.31 5.35 13.44
C PHE A 110 5.11 4.98 14.92
N PRO A 111 6.10 4.37 15.59
CA PRO A 111 5.94 3.87 16.96
C PRO A 111 5.71 4.98 17.98
N ASP A 112 6.09 6.21 17.65
CA ASP A 112 6.06 7.35 18.58
C ASP A 112 4.66 7.97 18.74
N TRP A 113 3.72 7.65 17.84
CA TRP A 113 2.36 8.22 17.87
C TRP A 113 1.26 7.27 17.45
N PHE A 114 1.57 6.10 16.88
CA PHE A 114 0.58 5.09 16.49
C PHE A 114 0.68 3.86 17.41
N GLU A 115 -0.41 3.55 18.08
CA GLU A 115 -0.48 2.49 19.08
C GLU A 115 -1.66 1.53 18.80
N VAL A 116 -1.50 0.28 19.22
CA VAL A 116 -2.59 -0.69 19.27
C VAL A 116 -3.01 -0.85 20.72
N ALA A 117 -4.32 -0.72 21.00
CA ALA A 117 -4.85 -0.79 22.37
C ALA A 117 -4.49 -2.08 23.10
N ASP A 118 -4.44 -3.21 22.39
CA ASP A 118 -3.92 -4.48 22.91
C ASP A 118 -2.83 -5.05 21.98
N PRO A 119 -1.54 -4.78 22.27
CA PRO A 119 -0.42 -5.26 21.46
C PRO A 119 -0.35 -6.79 21.35
N ARG A 120 -0.97 -7.55 22.28
CA ARG A 120 -0.98 -9.02 22.24
C ARG A 120 -1.76 -9.54 21.02
N LYS A 121 -2.72 -8.76 20.50
CA LYS A 121 -3.44 -9.08 19.25
C LYS A 121 -2.50 -9.18 18.05
N LEU A 122 -1.40 -8.42 18.05
CA LEU A 122 -0.39 -8.47 16.99
C LEU A 122 0.65 -9.58 17.20
N ALA A 123 0.85 -10.05 18.44
CA ALA A 123 1.87 -11.05 18.76
C ALA A 123 1.54 -12.44 18.19
N MET A 124 0.26 -12.74 17.99
CA MET A 124 -0.24 -14.03 17.50
C MET A 124 -0.34 -14.11 15.97
N ARG A 125 0.04 -13.05 15.24
CA ARG A 125 -0.05 -13.03 13.78
C ARG A 125 0.85 -14.09 13.15
N ARG A 126 0.35 -14.77 12.12
CA ARG A 126 1.08 -15.87 11.47
C ARG A 126 2.37 -15.42 10.81
N THR A 127 2.47 -14.15 10.41
CA THR A 127 3.73 -13.62 9.89
C THR A 127 4.87 -13.63 10.93
N LEU A 128 4.59 -13.69 12.24
CA LEU A 128 5.60 -13.87 13.28
C LEU A 128 5.80 -15.32 13.70
N THR A 129 4.72 -16.11 13.73
CA THR A 129 4.76 -17.45 14.31
C THR A 129 5.14 -18.55 13.32
N GLU A 130 4.97 -18.31 12.01
CA GLU A 130 5.32 -19.28 10.98
C GLU A 130 6.84 -19.34 10.78
N GLN A 131 7.38 -20.57 10.73
CA GLN A 131 8.82 -20.80 10.57
C GLN A 131 9.35 -20.32 9.22
N SER A 132 8.54 -20.46 8.17
CA SER A 132 8.90 -20.06 6.82
C SER A 132 7.72 -19.42 6.11
N LEU A 133 7.96 -18.23 5.57
CA LEU A 133 7.00 -17.48 4.79
C LEU A 133 7.43 -17.44 3.33
N ILE A 134 6.48 -17.71 2.43
CA ILE A 134 6.71 -17.81 1.00
C ILE A 134 5.71 -16.95 0.23
N LEU A 135 6.22 -16.01 -0.57
CA LEU A 135 5.45 -15.35 -1.63
C LEU A 135 5.33 -16.27 -2.84
N ASN A 136 4.15 -16.31 -3.44
CA ASN A 136 4.00 -16.99 -4.72
C ASN A 136 4.74 -16.24 -5.84
N VAL A 137 4.86 -16.92 -6.98
CA VAL A 137 5.47 -16.39 -8.20
C VAL A 137 4.49 -16.59 -9.37
N ALA A 138 4.70 -15.84 -10.45
CA ALA A 138 3.81 -15.89 -11.61
C ALA A 138 3.73 -17.32 -12.18
N SER A 139 2.51 -17.77 -12.49
CA SER A 139 2.28 -19.09 -13.09
C SER A 139 2.25 -19.00 -14.61
N GLY A 140 2.90 -19.94 -15.30
CA GLY A 140 2.96 -20.01 -16.76
C GLY A 140 1.66 -20.32 -17.51
N LYS A 141 0.55 -20.58 -16.81
CA LYS A 141 -0.76 -20.78 -17.45
C LYS A 141 -1.63 -19.54 -17.25
N THR A 142 -1.64 -18.64 -18.22
CA THR A 142 -2.83 -17.80 -18.44
C THR A 142 -3.93 -18.71 -18.96
N THR A 143 -4.65 -19.39 -18.06
CA THR A 143 -5.92 -20.01 -18.45
C THR A 143 -6.91 -18.88 -18.68
N SER A 144 -7.38 -18.79 -19.93
CA SER A 144 -8.31 -17.81 -20.49
C SER A 144 -7.76 -16.40 -20.73
N SER A 145 -7.94 -15.96 -21.97
CA SER A 145 -8.00 -14.55 -22.33
C SER A 145 -8.80 -13.75 -21.30
N PRO A 146 -8.36 -12.55 -20.91
CA PRO A 146 -9.14 -11.74 -19.99
C PRO A 146 -10.47 -11.40 -20.67
N LYS A 147 -11.55 -11.99 -20.16
CA LYS A 147 -12.93 -11.56 -20.47
C LYS A 147 -13.26 -10.19 -19.86
N THR A 148 -12.31 -9.55 -19.18
CA THR A 148 -12.53 -8.34 -18.38
C THR A 148 -12.03 -7.10 -19.10
N THR A 149 -12.98 -6.25 -19.49
CA THR A 149 -12.77 -4.92 -20.11
C THR A 149 -12.67 -3.80 -19.07
N SER A 150 -12.23 -4.08 -17.84
CA SER A 150 -12.22 -3.06 -16.78
C SER A 150 -11.29 -1.89 -17.15
N PRO A 151 -11.63 -0.65 -16.74
CA PRO A 151 -10.79 0.52 -17.00
C PRO A 151 -9.34 0.34 -16.52
N GLU A 152 -9.17 -0.27 -15.36
CA GLU A 152 -7.88 -0.57 -14.73
C GLU A 152 -7.04 -1.55 -15.57
N TYR A 153 -7.63 -2.65 -16.06
CA TYR A 153 -6.93 -3.60 -16.94
C TYR A 153 -6.42 -2.91 -18.22
N LYS A 154 -7.25 -2.03 -18.81
CA LYS A 154 -6.88 -1.28 -20.02
C LYS A 154 -5.74 -0.31 -19.71
N LEU A 155 -5.83 0.37 -18.58
CA LEU A 155 -4.85 1.34 -18.13
C LEU A 155 -3.50 0.67 -17.82
N GLU A 156 -3.49 -0.45 -17.07
CA GLU A 156 -2.29 -1.27 -16.87
C GLU A 156 -1.65 -1.65 -18.21
N SER A 157 -2.46 -2.17 -19.15
CA SER A 157 -1.98 -2.64 -20.46
C SER A 157 -1.41 -1.49 -21.30
N GLU A 158 -2.00 -0.30 -21.23
CA GLU A 158 -1.49 0.91 -21.86
C GLU A 158 -0.17 1.34 -21.24
N LEU A 159 -0.08 1.37 -19.91
CA LEU A 159 1.10 1.84 -19.18
C LEU A 159 2.32 0.94 -19.40
N ILE A 160 2.16 -0.39 -19.35
CA ILE A 160 3.29 -1.31 -19.59
C ILE A 160 3.85 -1.20 -21.02
N ALA A 161 3.02 -0.77 -21.99
CA ALA A 161 3.43 -0.55 -23.38
C ALA A 161 3.91 0.89 -23.63
N SER A 162 3.78 1.80 -22.65
CA SER A 162 4.03 3.22 -22.80
C SER A 162 5.50 3.57 -22.61
N GLU A 163 6.15 3.99 -23.69
CA GLU A 163 7.51 4.54 -23.62
C GLU A 163 7.61 5.82 -22.76
N PRO A 164 6.68 6.80 -22.85
CA PRO A 164 6.68 7.95 -21.95
C PRO A 164 6.62 7.58 -20.47
N PHE A 165 5.79 6.61 -20.09
CA PHE A 165 5.74 6.08 -18.72
C PHE A 165 7.09 5.50 -18.31
N ARG A 166 7.66 4.63 -19.15
CA ARG A 166 8.97 4.02 -18.92
C ARG A 166 10.08 5.07 -18.74
N ARG A 167 10.14 6.07 -19.62
CA ARG A 167 11.14 7.15 -19.57
C ARG A 167 10.96 8.03 -18.32
N HIS A 168 9.72 8.35 -17.94
CA HIS A 168 9.43 9.20 -16.78
C HIS A 168 10.01 8.60 -15.48
N PHE A 169 9.91 7.29 -15.29
CA PHE A 169 10.44 6.59 -14.11
C PHE A 169 11.84 5.99 -14.33
N GLY A 170 12.43 6.14 -15.52
CA GLY A 170 13.72 5.55 -15.86
C GLY A 170 13.72 4.01 -15.74
N LEU A 171 12.65 3.35 -16.20
CA LEU A 171 12.55 1.89 -16.14
C LEU A 171 13.28 1.22 -17.33
N LYS A 172 13.92 0.08 -17.05
CA LYS A 172 14.60 -0.74 -18.04
C LYS A 172 13.63 -1.27 -19.09
N ALA A 173 14.03 -1.18 -20.36
CA ALA A 173 13.26 -1.73 -21.46
C ALA A 173 13.05 -3.24 -21.27
N GLY A 174 11.79 -3.68 -21.38
CA GLY A 174 11.43 -5.09 -21.22
C GLY A 174 11.45 -5.63 -19.79
N LEU A 175 11.63 -4.78 -18.77
CA LEU A 175 11.55 -5.17 -17.35
C LEU A 175 10.45 -4.37 -16.63
N VAL A 176 9.25 -4.41 -17.20
CA VAL A 176 8.03 -3.84 -16.64
C VAL A 176 6.93 -4.89 -16.79
N ASP A 177 6.34 -5.28 -15.67
CA ASP A 177 5.28 -6.28 -15.61
C ASP A 177 4.07 -5.74 -14.87
N ARG A 178 2.95 -6.42 -15.06
CA ARG A 178 1.73 -6.17 -14.29
C ARG A 178 1.36 -7.37 -13.45
N GLN A 179 0.53 -7.13 -12.43
CA GLN A 179 -0.05 -8.17 -11.60
C GLN A 179 1.02 -9.08 -10.96
N PHE A 180 2.05 -8.45 -10.37
CA PHE A 180 3.14 -9.17 -9.71
C PHE A 180 2.63 -9.88 -8.44
N PRO A 181 2.71 -11.23 -8.35
CA PRO A 181 2.02 -11.95 -7.28
C PRO A 181 2.61 -11.71 -5.89
N VAL A 182 1.74 -11.48 -4.91
CA VAL A 182 2.13 -11.26 -3.50
C VAL A 182 1.25 -12.04 -2.51
N GLY A 183 0.74 -13.19 -2.94
CA GLY A 183 0.08 -14.13 -2.04
C GLY A 183 1.09 -14.74 -1.08
N LEU A 184 0.80 -14.69 0.22
CA LEU A 184 1.69 -15.18 1.28
C LEU A 184 1.23 -16.55 1.81
N PHE A 185 2.18 -17.45 1.97
CA PHE A 185 1.96 -18.84 2.38
C PHE A 185 2.95 -19.28 3.46
N ALA A 186 2.53 -20.22 4.29
CA ALA A 186 3.38 -20.90 5.26
C ALA A 186 4.05 -22.11 4.61
N ASN A 187 5.39 -22.17 4.65
CA ASN A 187 6.26 -23.28 4.24
C ASN A 187 6.23 -23.70 2.76
N THR A 188 5.07 -23.71 2.10
CA THR A 188 4.91 -24.07 0.68
C THR A 188 3.71 -23.36 0.08
N VAL A 189 3.71 -23.15 -1.23
CA VAL A 189 2.61 -22.48 -1.95
C VAL A 189 1.49 -23.48 -2.23
N SER A 190 0.41 -23.45 -1.45
CA SER A 190 -0.76 -24.31 -1.63
C SER A 190 -2.04 -23.70 -1.07
N ALA A 191 -3.20 -24.21 -1.49
CA ALA A 191 -4.50 -23.79 -0.94
C ALA A 191 -4.62 -23.98 0.58
N LYS A 192 -3.92 -24.98 1.15
CA LYS A 192 -3.97 -25.32 2.58
C LYS A 192 -3.07 -24.44 3.44
N THR A 193 -2.11 -23.77 2.82
CA THR A 193 -1.03 -23.05 3.52
C THR A 193 -1.12 -21.54 3.37
N HIS A 194 -2.21 -21.01 2.81
CA HIS A 194 -2.44 -19.58 2.72
C HIS A 194 -2.36 -18.92 4.10
N VAL A 195 -1.49 -17.91 4.22
CA VAL A 195 -1.44 -16.99 5.36
C VAL A 195 -2.30 -15.78 5.03
N PHE A 196 -2.10 -15.22 3.85
CA PHE A 196 -2.95 -14.17 3.30
C PHE A 196 -3.94 -14.75 2.29
N THR A 197 -4.94 -13.96 1.93
CA THR A 197 -5.88 -14.31 0.85
C THR A 197 -5.17 -14.68 -0.44
N GLY A 198 -5.54 -15.82 -1.02
CA GLY A 198 -4.98 -16.34 -2.27
C GLY A 198 -5.59 -15.78 -3.55
N GLY A 199 -4.99 -16.14 -4.68
CA GLY A 199 -5.61 -16.12 -6.02
C GLY A 199 -5.74 -14.76 -6.72
N LYS A 200 -5.74 -13.64 -6.00
CA LYS A 200 -5.91 -12.28 -6.56
C LYS A 200 -5.07 -11.18 -5.92
N SER A 201 -4.18 -11.49 -4.97
CA SER A 201 -3.29 -10.48 -4.39
C SER A 201 -2.09 -10.30 -5.32
N ALA A 202 -2.03 -9.14 -5.96
CA ALA A 202 -0.97 -8.77 -6.87
C ALA A 202 -0.70 -7.27 -6.79
N ILE A 203 0.54 -6.87 -7.04
CA ILE A 203 0.91 -5.47 -7.27
C ILE A 203 0.54 -5.15 -8.72
N ASP A 204 -0.15 -4.03 -8.95
CA ASP A 204 -0.71 -3.70 -10.26
C ASP A 204 0.37 -3.60 -11.33
N ILE A 205 1.43 -2.84 -11.08
CA ILE A 205 2.60 -2.73 -11.96
C ILE A 205 3.89 -2.78 -11.14
N VAL A 206 4.89 -3.48 -11.66
CA VAL A 206 6.26 -3.48 -11.16
C VAL A 206 7.25 -3.20 -12.27
N GLY A 207 8.43 -2.69 -11.92
CA GLY A 207 9.50 -2.51 -12.90
C GLY A 207 10.89 -2.47 -12.27
N LEU A 208 11.92 -2.66 -13.08
CA LEU A 208 13.31 -2.44 -12.66
C LEU A 208 13.83 -1.13 -13.24
N GLY A 209 14.29 -0.22 -12.38
CA GLY A 209 14.93 1.03 -12.79
C GLY A 209 16.30 0.80 -13.41
N GLU A 210 16.73 1.72 -14.27
CA GLU A 210 18.11 1.79 -14.78
C GLU A 210 19.13 1.92 -13.64
N ASP A 211 18.73 2.57 -12.54
CA ASP A 211 19.49 2.73 -11.29
C ASP A 211 19.48 1.48 -10.38
N GLY A 212 18.82 0.40 -10.82
CA GLY A 212 18.72 -0.86 -10.09
C GLY A 212 17.63 -0.89 -9.01
N ARG A 213 16.81 0.16 -8.84
CA ARG A 213 15.69 0.14 -7.90
C ARG A 213 14.54 -0.72 -8.42
N PHE A 214 13.87 -1.42 -7.52
CA PHE A 214 12.64 -2.13 -7.81
C PHE A 214 11.44 -1.19 -7.58
N PHE A 215 10.68 -0.94 -8.63
CA PHE A 215 9.50 -0.09 -8.60
C PHE A 215 8.24 -0.90 -8.32
N ILE A 216 7.40 -0.37 -7.44
CA ILE A 216 6.06 -0.84 -7.09
C ILE A 216 5.12 0.31 -7.44
N PHE A 217 4.14 0.07 -8.29
CA PHE A 217 3.10 1.04 -8.59
C PHE A 217 1.75 0.49 -8.15
N GLU A 218 1.07 1.25 -7.29
CA GLU A 218 -0.34 1.04 -6.98
C GLU A 218 -1.17 1.95 -7.88
N LEU A 219 -2.05 1.37 -8.68
CA LEU A 219 -2.78 2.08 -9.73
C LEU A 219 -4.21 2.38 -9.29
N GLU A 220 -4.62 3.63 -9.45
CA GLU A 220 -6.02 4.03 -9.25
C GLU A 220 -6.56 4.70 -10.51
N ALA A 221 -7.55 4.04 -11.12
CA ALA A 221 -8.22 4.51 -12.33
C ALA A 221 -9.53 5.24 -12.00
N GLY A 222 -9.80 6.36 -12.67
CA GLY A 222 -11.06 7.09 -12.55
C GLY A 222 -11.06 8.22 -11.51
N GLY A 223 -12.27 8.76 -11.24
CA GLY A 223 -12.43 10.03 -10.52
C GLY A 223 -12.55 9.95 -8.99
N ASN A 224 -12.88 8.78 -8.44
CA ASN A 224 -13.09 8.57 -7.00
C ASN A 224 -12.05 7.59 -6.46
N ILE A 225 -10.94 8.15 -6.00
CA ILE A 225 -9.80 7.39 -5.52
C ILE A 225 -9.96 7.19 -4.02
N SER A 226 -9.77 5.95 -3.57
CA SER A 226 -9.86 5.61 -2.15
C SER A 226 -8.65 6.15 -1.39
N VAL A 227 -8.80 6.44 -0.10
CA VAL A 227 -7.60 6.58 0.76
C VAL A 227 -6.88 5.23 0.93
N GLY A 228 -7.59 4.12 0.64
CA GLY A 228 -7.10 2.75 0.73
C GLY A 228 -5.86 2.44 -0.11
N THR A 229 -5.64 3.17 -1.21
CA THR A 229 -4.45 3.05 -2.07
C THR A 229 -3.16 3.14 -1.27
N LEU A 230 -3.10 4.04 -0.29
CA LEU A 230 -1.92 4.17 0.58
C LEU A 230 -1.72 2.92 1.45
N SER A 231 -2.80 2.30 1.93
CA SER A 231 -2.72 1.08 2.74
C SER A 231 -2.23 -0.12 1.92
N GLU A 232 -2.62 -0.20 0.65
CA GLU A 232 -2.13 -1.23 -0.28
C GLU A 232 -0.67 -1.01 -0.64
N LEU A 233 -0.30 0.21 -0.98
CA LEU A 233 1.09 0.55 -1.28
C LEU A 233 2.00 0.20 -0.08
N LEU A 234 1.59 0.49 1.14
CA LEU A 234 2.32 0.14 2.37
C LEU A 234 2.41 -1.38 2.58
N LEU A 235 1.33 -2.13 2.33
CA LEU A 235 1.34 -3.59 2.38
C LEU A 235 2.38 -4.17 1.41
N TYR A 236 2.29 -3.78 0.15
CA TYR A 236 3.14 -4.32 -0.91
C TYR A 236 4.61 -3.93 -0.69
N THR A 237 4.86 -2.68 -0.32
CA THR A 237 6.21 -2.22 0.03
C THR A 237 6.79 -2.99 1.20
N GLY A 238 6.01 -3.23 2.25
CA GLY A 238 6.43 -4.04 3.39
C GLY A 238 6.81 -5.46 2.98
N LEU A 239 5.97 -6.13 2.19
CA LEU A 239 6.24 -7.50 1.72
C LEU A 239 7.50 -7.59 0.84
N ILE A 240 7.63 -6.68 -0.13
CA ILE A 240 8.81 -6.65 -1.02
C ILE A 240 10.08 -6.31 -0.23
N ARG A 241 10.01 -5.40 0.75
CA ARG A 241 11.13 -5.10 1.65
C ARG A 241 11.62 -6.34 2.40
N GLU A 242 10.71 -7.11 2.99
CA GLU A 242 11.08 -8.34 3.72
C GLU A 242 11.59 -9.46 2.80
N ALA A 243 11.18 -9.45 1.53
CA ALA A 243 11.68 -10.36 0.51
C ALA A 243 13.02 -9.94 -0.12
N ALA A 244 13.35 -8.66 -0.09
CA ALA A 244 14.59 -8.10 -0.64
C ALA A 244 15.78 -8.11 0.35
N GLN A 245 15.51 -8.37 1.64
CA GLN A 245 16.53 -8.49 2.68
C GLN A 245 17.46 -9.69 2.45
N ASN A 246 18.67 -9.63 3.01
CA ASN A 246 19.63 -10.73 3.00
C ASN A 246 20.16 -11.02 4.43
N PRO A 247 19.83 -12.18 5.04
CA PRO A 247 18.91 -13.19 4.54
C PRO A 247 17.45 -12.68 4.50
N PRO A 248 16.62 -13.16 3.56
CA PRO A 248 15.23 -12.72 3.47
C PRO A 248 14.37 -13.33 4.57
N ARG A 249 13.53 -12.50 5.21
CA ARG A 249 12.50 -12.96 6.16
C ARG A 249 11.35 -13.67 5.42
N ILE A 250 11.00 -13.18 4.23
CA ILE A 250 10.00 -13.78 3.35
C ILE A 250 10.69 -14.25 2.07
N ARG A 251 10.55 -15.52 1.70
CA ARG A 251 11.16 -16.07 0.50
C ARG A 251 10.19 -16.06 -0.68
N PHE A 252 10.69 -16.15 -1.89
CA PHE A 252 9.86 -16.46 -3.05
C PHE A 252 9.76 -17.97 -3.26
N GLY A 253 8.60 -18.43 -3.71
CA GLY A 253 8.40 -19.80 -4.15
C GLY A 253 9.20 -20.10 -5.43
N SER A 254 9.27 -21.37 -5.80
CA SER A 254 9.96 -21.81 -7.00
C SER A 254 9.28 -21.30 -8.27
N ALA A 255 10.09 -20.78 -9.20
CA ALA A 255 9.63 -20.38 -10.53
C ALA A 255 8.85 -21.51 -11.20
N LYS A 256 7.72 -21.16 -11.84
CA LYS A 256 6.93 -22.11 -12.63
C LYS A 256 7.38 -22.05 -14.08
N LEU A 257 7.62 -23.21 -14.68
CA LEU A 257 7.93 -23.35 -16.11
C LEU A 257 6.86 -22.66 -16.98
N GLY A 258 7.30 -21.95 -18.02
CA GLY A 258 6.44 -21.28 -19.00
C GLY A 258 5.85 -19.93 -18.57
N SER A 259 6.35 -19.31 -17.50
CA SER A 259 5.98 -17.93 -17.16
C SER A 259 6.38 -16.95 -18.26
N ARG A 260 5.47 -16.02 -18.59
CA ARG A 260 5.73 -14.88 -19.49
C ARG A 260 6.12 -13.59 -18.75
N ALA A 261 6.20 -13.66 -17.42
CA ALA A 261 6.66 -12.54 -16.61
C ALA A 261 8.09 -12.16 -17.06
N CYS A 262 8.35 -10.87 -17.22
CA CYS A 262 9.69 -10.34 -17.43
C CYS A 262 10.34 -9.87 -16.13
N VAL A 263 9.57 -9.66 -15.07
CA VAL A 263 10.03 -9.32 -13.72
C VAL A 263 9.91 -10.54 -12.81
N HIS A 264 11.00 -10.90 -12.14
CA HIS A 264 11.15 -12.13 -11.38
C HIS A 264 11.67 -11.87 -9.96
N PRO A 265 11.53 -12.87 -9.04
CA PRO A 265 12.08 -12.82 -7.68
C PRO A 265 13.52 -12.30 -7.57
N HIS A 266 14.40 -12.70 -8.49
CA HIS A 266 15.80 -12.29 -8.43
C HIS A 266 15.99 -10.78 -8.64
N HIS A 267 15.09 -10.09 -9.36
CA HIS A 267 15.13 -8.64 -9.48
C HIS A 267 14.83 -7.94 -8.15
N VAL A 268 13.93 -8.50 -7.32
CA VAL A 268 13.66 -8.00 -5.97
C VAL A 268 14.87 -8.25 -5.06
N GLN A 269 15.45 -9.45 -5.10
CA GLN A 269 16.56 -9.82 -4.22
C GLN A 269 17.85 -9.05 -4.50
N HIS A 270 18.08 -8.65 -5.76
CA HIS A 270 19.29 -7.95 -6.19
C HIS A 270 19.07 -6.45 -6.42
N CYS A 271 17.89 -5.90 -6.11
CA CYS A 271 17.66 -4.47 -6.28
C CYS A 271 18.59 -3.64 -5.37
N THR A 272 18.80 -2.39 -5.76
CA THR A 272 19.57 -1.42 -4.96
C THR A 272 18.69 -0.68 -3.95
N GLY A 273 17.37 -0.68 -4.16
CA GLY A 273 16.36 -0.05 -3.32
C GLY A 273 14.95 -0.35 -3.84
N ILE A 274 13.93 0.16 -3.15
CA ILE A 274 12.51 -0.01 -3.49
C ILE A 274 11.88 1.39 -3.65
N ALA A 275 11.25 1.63 -4.78
CA ALA A 275 10.51 2.86 -5.06
C ALA A 275 9.01 2.52 -5.16
N ALA A 276 8.24 2.98 -4.17
CA ALA A 276 6.82 2.74 -4.06
C ALA A 276 6.02 3.98 -4.51
N VAL A 277 5.18 3.84 -5.52
CA VAL A 277 4.53 4.96 -6.20
C VAL A 277 3.01 4.79 -6.18
N MET A 278 2.31 5.79 -5.64
CA MET A 278 0.87 5.94 -5.91
C MET A 278 0.70 6.54 -7.31
N LEU A 279 0.10 5.80 -8.23
CA LEU A 279 -0.08 6.19 -9.61
C LEU A 279 -1.57 6.34 -9.93
N ALA A 280 -2.00 7.53 -10.33
CA ALA A 280 -3.43 7.77 -10.49
C ALA A 280 -3.74 8.90 -11.47
N GLU A 281 -4.98 8.96 -11.98
CA GLU A 281 -5.43 10.08 -12.82
C GLU A 281 -5.68 11.36 -12.01
N ASN A 282 -6.17 11.20 -10.78
CA ASN A 282 -6.32 12.24 -9.76
C ASN A 282 -5.83 11.65 -8.42
N LEU A 283 -6.04 12.29 -7.27
CA LEU A 283 -5.85 11.62 -5.98
C LEU A 283 -7.07 11.86 -5.09
N HIS A 284 -7.24 11.05 -4.04
CA HIS A 284 -8.15 11.43 -2.97
C HIS A 284 -7.65 12.74 -2.34
N PRO A 285 -8.50 13.73 -2.04
CA PRO A 285 -8.02 15.04 -1.59
C PRO A 285 -7.20 14.97 -0.30
N LEU A 286 -7.52 14.02 0.59
CA LEU A 286 -6.74 13.82 1.81
C LEU A 286 -5.33 13.25 1.57
N LEU A 287 -5.08 12.63 0.41
CA LEU A 287 -3.74 12.19 -0.02
C LEU A 287 -2.93 13.32 -0.70
N GLU A 288 -3.52 14.51 -0.82
CA GLU A 288 -2.84 15.69 -1.39
C GLU A 288 -2.13 16.54 -0.34
N HIS A 289 -2.24 16.18 0.94
CA HIS A 289 -1.54 16.89 2.01
C HIS A 289 -0.03 17.01 1.72
N PRO A 290 0.57 18.21 1.81
CA PRO A 290 1.96 18.44 1.40
C PRO A 290 2.96 17.59 2.21
N GLU A 291 2.67 17.37 3.49
CA GLU A 291 3.50 16.56 4.39
C GLU A 291 3.31 15.03 4.24
N LEU A 292 2.40 14.54 3.39
CA LEU A 292 2.10 13.10 3.32
C LEU A 292 3.34 12.28 2.98
N LEU A 293 3.95 12.57 1.83
CA LEU A 293 5.14 11.85 1.37
C LEU A 293 6.41 12.22 2.15
N PRO A 294 6.69 13.49 2.49
CA PRO A 294 7.81 13.84 3.37
C PRO A 294 7.77 13.09 4.69
N ALA A 295 6.64 13.10 5.42
CA ALA A 295 6.53 12.43 6.71
C ALA A 295 6.67 10.90 6.58
N LEU A 296 6.15 10.30 5.51
CA LEU A 296 6.28 8.86 5.26
C LEU A 296 7.73 8.47 4.92
N ASN A 297 8.40 9.25 4.07
CA ASN A 297 9.80 9.02 3.72
C ASN A 297 10.74 9.26 4.91
N SER A 298 10.50 10.28 5.73
CA SER A 298 11.27 10.48 6.96
C SER A 298 11.12 9.30 7.94
N ALA A 299 9.91 8.74 8.07
CA ALA A 299 9.69 7.56 8.89
C ALA A 299 10.39 6.32 8.31
N ALA A 300 10.31 6.11 6.99
CA ALA A 300 11.02 5.04 6.31
C ALA A 300 12.54 5.16 6.51
N GLU A 301 13.09 6.37 6.38
CA GLU A 301 14.51 6.61 6.59
C GLU A 301 14.93 6.28 8.03
N ALA A 302 14.19 6.78 9.01
CA ALA A 302 14.49 6.61 10.43
C ALA A 302 14.28 5.18 10.95
N ARG A 303 13.45 4.37 10.29
CA ARG A 303 13.02 3.05 10.82
C ARG A 303 13.32 1.88 9.90
N TRP A 304 13.11 2.02 8.60
CA TRP A 304 13.29 0.93 7.64
C TRP A 304 14.66 0.96 6.96
N ASN A 305 15.14 2.13 6.56
CA ASN A 305 16.39 2.27 5.81
C ASN A 305 17.62 2.31 6.73
N CYS A 306 17.44 2.66 8.01
CA CYS A 306 18.51 2.69 9.00
C CYS A 306 19.03 1.30 9.41
N VAL A 307 18.35 0.22 9.01
CA VAL A 307 18.77 -1.16 9.32
C VAL A 307 19.97 -1.54 8.43
N PRO A 308 21.11 -2.01 9.00
CA PRO A 308 22.27 -2.40 8.22
C PRO A 308 21.93 -3.43 7.12
N GLY A 309 22.37 -3.14 5.89
CA GLY A 309 22.10 -4.00 4.72
C GLY A 309 20.67 -3.92 4.18
N ALA A 310 19.82 -3.02 4.69
CA ALA A 310 18.50 -2.77 4.12
C ALA A 310 18.60 -2.25 2.68
N LYS A 311 17.60 -2.62 1.88
CA LYS A 311 17.32 -1.98 0.60
C LYS A 311 16.51 -0.72 0.89
N PRO A 312 17.05 0.49 0.63
CA PRO A 312 16.34 1.73 0.97
C PRO A 312 14.99 1.81 0.26
N VAL A 313 13.97 2.20 1.02
CA VAL A 313 12.60 2.41 0.56
C VAL A 313 12.35 3.89 0.41
N CYS A 314 11.73 4.29 -0.70
CA CYS A 314 11.14 5.61 -0.86
C CYS A 314 9.70 5.52 -1.40
N PHE A 315 8.91 6.51 -1.04
CA PHE A 315 7.52 6.67 -1.44
C PHE A 315 7.35 7.95 -2.27
N SER A 316 6.62 7.84 -3.36
CA SER A 316 6.25 8.98 -4.20
C SER A 316 4.82 8.85 -4.72
N LYS A 317 4.37 9.88 -5.44
CA LYS A 317 3.11 9.89 -6.16
C LYS A 317 3.33 10.52 -7.53
N ALA A 318 2.58 10.08 -8.52
CA ALA A 318 2.62 10.63 -9.86
C ALA A 318 1.22 10.64 -10.48
N LEU A 319 0.92 11.66 -11.26
CA LEU A 319 -0.31 11.70 -12.03
C LEU A 319 -0.07 11.13 -13.42
N ILE A 320 -0.99 10.30 -13.90
CA ILE A 320 -0.89 9.69 -15.24
C ILE A 320 -0.86 10.76 -16.34
N GLY A 321 -1.47 11.92 -16.08
CA GLY A 321 -1.39 13.08 -16.96
C GLY A 321 0.03 13.63 -17.16
N ASP A 322 0.95 13.43 -16.22
CA ASP A 322 2.28 14.04 -16.24
C ASP A 322 3.15 13.51 -17.39
N PHE A 323 3.08 12.21 -17.67
CA PHE A 323 3.85 11.58 -18.74
C PHE A 323 3.04 11.39 -20.04
N ARG A 324 1.71 11.49 -20.01
CA ARG A 324 0.89 11.58 -21.24
C ARG A 324 1.09 12.92 -21.97
N LYS A 325 1.32 14.02 -21.24
CA LYS A 325 1.58 15.35 -21.83
C LYS A 325 2.94 15.42 -22.53
N THR A 326 3.97 14.79 -21.96
CA THR A 326 5.32 14.74 -22.55
C THR A 326 5.36 13.97 -23.87
N ALA A 327 4.44 13.03 -24.08
CA ALA A 327 4.29 12.30 -25.34
C ALA A 327 3.77 13.18 -26.48
N LYS A 328 2.85 14.12 -26.19
CA LYS A 328 2.26 15.03 -27.18
C LYS A 328 3.16 16.21 -27.55
N ALA A 329 4.13 16.56 -26.71
CA ALA A 329 5.07 17.65 -26.99
C ALA A 329 6.27 17.21 -27.86
N ASN A 330 6.47 15.90 -28.02
CA ASN A 330 7.58 15.30 -28.78
C ASN A 330 7.10 14.52 -30.02
N ALA A 331 5.82 14.64 -30.37
CA ALA A 331 5.18 14.07 -31.56
C ALA A 331 4.74 15.22 -32.47
#